data_AF-A0A8T3VI75-F1
#
_entry.id   AF-A0A8T3VI75-F1
#
_cell.length_a   1.000
_cell.length_b   1.000
_cell.length_c   1.000
_cell.angle_alpha   90.00
_cell.angle_beta   90.00
_cell.angle_gamma   90.00
#
_symmetry.space_group_name_H-M   'P 1'
#
loop_
_entity.id
_entity.type
_entity.pdbx_description
1 polymer ?
#
loop_
_entity_poly.entity_id
_entity_poly.type
_entity_poly.pdbx_seq_one_letter_code
_entity_poly.pdbx_strand_id
1 'polypeptide(L)'
;MNMKKQLINKLKQIIIPIIFYTTFVIYDVMESYPKIHEDNRGQLLIPLELKLSDEEYRFYRELKVDWTIPPIKREDLPNEFSKKACKLVDLFRRKTINLNFECMLYFDYKTGEIIYCFIGEEDCVENTIDEFYFKNKHIASIHNHTNNNLSPPSPENFEILKIRNEEYELISTQHNLWILEAKGKYNEKFVKEFQDNITKIFNISIMNTKNKEFNIDELDKTYGQYLLKFIYNEKNKIKLTKKEF
;
A
#
# COMPACT_ATOMS: atom_id res chain seq x y z
N MET A 1 -5.05 -45.26 -56.98
CA MET A 1 -3.89 -44.50 -56.45
C MET A 1 -4.20 -43.03 -56.09
N ASN A 2 -5.36 -42.45 -56.42
CA ASN A 2 -5.67 -41.03 -56.18
C ASN A 2 -6.29 -40.69 -54.81
N MET A 3 -7.11 -41.58 -54.22
CA MET A 3 -7.77 -41.27 -52.94
C MET A 3 -6.79 -41.16 -51.77
N LYS A 4 -5.78 -42.04 -51.68
CA LYS A 4 -4.78 -42.00 -50.60
C LYS A 4 -3.95 -40.70 -50.66
N LYS A 5 -3.60 -40.23 -51.86
CA LYS A 5 -2.85 -38.98 -52.07
C LYS A 5 -3.70 -37.75 -51.75
N GLN A 6 -4.98 -37.76 -52.10
CA GLN A 6 -5.94 -36.70 -51.74
C GLN A 6 -6.20 -36.65 -50.23
N LEU A 7 -6.33 -37.80 -49.56
CA LEU A 7 -6.51 -37.87 -48.12
C LEU A 7 -5.27 -37.35 -47.37
N ILE A 8 -4.07 -37.73 -47.82
CA ILE A 8 -2.81 -37.22 -47.25
C ILE A 8 -2.70 -35.71 -47.43
N ASN A 9 -3.08 -35.17 -48.60
CA ASN A 9 -3.04 -33.73 -48.83
C ASN A 9 -4.07 -32.97 -47.97
N LYS A 10 -5.29 -33.49 -47.80
CA LYS A 10 -6.28 -32.91 -46.89
C LYS A 10 -5.82 -32.96 -45.44
N LEU A 11 -5.22 -34.07 -45.00
CA LEU A 11 -4.67 -34.18 -43.64
C LEU A 11 -3.52 -33.18 -43.42
N LYS A 12 -2.63 -32.99 -44.39
CA LYS A 12 -1.58 -31.96 -44.32
C LYS A 12 -2.14 -30.55 -44.21
N GLN A 13 -3.20 -30.23 -44.96
CA GLN A 13 -3.86 -28.93 -44.91
C GLN A 13 -4.51 -28.63 -43.55
N ILE A 14 -4.87 -29.65 -42.77
CA ILE A 14 -5.47 -29.50 -41.44
C ILE A 14 -4.39 -29.52 -40.35
N ILE A 15 -3.45 -30.46 -40.44
CA ILE A 15 -2.45 -30.69 -39.39
C ILE A 15 -1.42 -29.57 -39.32
N ILE A 16 -0.98 -29.04 -40.48
CA ILE A 16 0.05 -28.00 -40.51
C ILE A 16 -0.42 -26.72 -39.79
N PRO A 17 -1.62 -26.15 -40.07
CA PRO A 17 -2.12 -25.00 -39.33
C PRO A 17 -2.30 -25.26 -37.83
N ILE A 18 -2.73 -26.47 -37.44
CA ILE A 18 -2.88 -26.84 -36.03
C ILE A 18 -1.52 -26.80 -35.34
N ILE A 19 -0.48 -27.40 -35.93
CA ILE A 19 0.88 -27.39 -35.38
C ILE A 19 1.40 -25.94 -35.25
N PHE A 20 1.20 -25.11 -36.27
CA PHE A 20 1.62 -23.71 -36.23
C PHE A 20 0.87 -22.93 -35.14
N TYR A 21 -0.44 -23.11 -35.03
CA TYR A 21 -1.25 -22.47 -34.00
C TYR A 21 -0.86 -22.92 -32.59
N THR A 22 -0.67 -24.22 -32.36
CA THR A 22 -0.24 -24.73 -31.05
C THR A 22 1.17 -24.26 -30.70
N THR A 23 2.09 -24.21 -31.67
CA THR A 23 3.46 -23.72 -31.43
C THR A 23 3.47 -22.22 -31.14
N PHE A 24 2.64 -21.45 -31.87
CA PHE A 24 2.46 -20.02 -31.62
C PHE A 24 1.88 -19.77 -30.23
N VAL A 25 0.81 -20.47 -29.83
CA VAL A 25 0.22 -20.36 -28.49
C VAL A 25 1.20 -20.79 -27.40
N ILE A 26 1.97 -21.87 -27.60
CA ILE A 26 3.00 -22.29 -26.64
C ILE A 26 4.10 -21.24 -26.52
N TYR A 27 4.55 -20.66 -27.64
CA TYR A 27 5.58 -19.63 -27.64
C TYR A 27 5.08 -18.34 -26.98
N ASP A 28 3.85 -17.90 -27.27
CA ASP A 28 3.21 -16.74 -26.62
C ASP A 28 3.06 -16.98 -25.11
N VAL A 29 2.65 -18.19 -24.71
CA VAL A 29 2.55 -18.58 -23.28
C VAL A 29 3.95 -18.65 -22.64
N MET A 30 4.98 -19.10 -23.34
CA MET A 30 6.34 -19.19 -22.80
C MET A 30 7.06 -17.84 -22.72
N GLU A 31 6.81 -16.91 -23.65
CA GLU A 31 7.31 -15.52 -23.57
C GLU A 31 6.54 -14.70 -22.52
N SER A 32 5.27 -14.99 -22.30
CA SER A 32 4.45 -14.36 -21.24
C SER A 32 4.62 -14.98 -19.85
N TYR A 33 5.39 -16.08 -19.73
CA TYR A 33 5.79 -16.61 -18.43
C TYR A 33 6.98 -15.78 -17.89
N PRO A 34 6.81 -14.98 -16.81
CA PRO A 34 7.94 -14.28 -16.21
C PRO A 34 8.97 -15.32 -15.75
N LYS A 35 10.25 -15.05 -16.04
CA LYS A 35 11.39 -15.83 -15.54
C LYS A 35 11.22 -16.06 -14.04
N ILE A 36 10.94 -17.31 -13.68
CA ILE A 36 10.86 -17.76 -12.29
C ILE A 36 12.27 -17.65 -11.72
N HIS A 37 12.55 -16.58 -10.98
CA HIS A 37 13.72 -16.52 -10.13
C HIS A 37 13.42 -17.32 -8.87
N GLU A 38 14.03 -18.50 -8.76
CA GLU A 38 14.05 -19.29 -7.52
C GLU A 38 14.87 -18.54 -6.46
N ASP A 39 14.20 -17.91 -5.49
CA ASP A 39 14.81 -17.61 -4.18
C ASP A 39 14.38 -18.67 -3.18
N ASN A 40 15.35 -19.45 -2.70
CA ASN A 40 15.21 -20.60 -1.81
C ASN A 40 14.85 -20.22 -0.35
N ARG A 41 14.04 -19.16 -0.13
CA ARG A 41 13.66 -18.66 1.20
C ARG A 41 12.15 -18.60 1.47
N GLY A 42 11.38 -19.42 0.75
CA GLY A 42 10.05 -19.85 1.18
C GLY A 42 8.95 -18.81 0.98
N GLN A 43 8.37 -18.80 -0.22
CA GLN A 43 6.94 -18.96 -0.51
C GLN A 43 6.70 -18.63 -1.99
N LEU A 44 6.15 -19.60 -2.72
CA LEU A 44 5.68 -19.42 -4.09
C LEU A 44 4.52 -18.41 -4.07
N LEU A 45 4.77 -17.16 -4.44
CA LEU A 45 3.74 -16.16 -4.70
C LEU A 45 3.44 -16.20 -6.19
N ILE A 46 2.35 -16.88 -6.57
CA ILE A 46 1.80 -16.79 -7.91
C ILE A 46 1.23 -15.37 -8.06
N PRO A 47 1.73 -14.53 -8.97
CA PRO A 47 1.12 -13.22 -9.20
C PRO A 47 -0.16 -13.43 -10.02
N LEU A 48 -1.32 -13.22 -9.38
CA LEU A 48 -2.52 -12.86 -10.12
C LEU A 48 -2.28 -11.45 -10.66
N GLU A 49 -1.98 -11.32 -11.95
CA GLU A 49 -1.89 -10.07 -12.74
C GLU A 49 -1.79 -8.77 -11.91
N LEU A 50 -0.66 -8.60 -11.20
CA LEU A 50 -0.34 -7.35 -10.55
C LEU A 50 0.24 -6.42 -11.60
N LYS A 51 -0.57 -5.50 -12.13
CA LYS A 51 -0.07 -4.32 -12.87
C LYS A 51 0.37 -3.24 -11.90
N LEU A 52 1.27 -3.63 -11.01
CA LEU A 52 2.24 -2.69 -10.46
C LEU A 52 3.02 -2.19 -11.69
N SER A 53 3.43 -0.92 -11.75
CA SER A 53 4.53 -0.62 -12.64
C SER A 53 5.64 -1.60 -12.22
N ASP A 54 6.05 -2.47 -13.15
CA ASP A 54 6.89 -3.61 -12.80
C ASP A 54 8.17 -3.12 -12.08
N GLU A 55 8.57 -1.88 -12.35
CA GLU A 55 9.74 -1.21 -11.82
C GLU A 55 9.61 -0.76 -10.35
N GLU A 56 8.55 -0.04 -9.94
CA GLU A 56 8.42 0.46 -8.55
C GLU A 56 8.32 -0.69 -7.56
N TYR A 57 7.51 -1.71 -7.87
CA TYR A 57 7.40 -2.86 -6.99
C TYR A 57 8.68 -3.70 -6.96
N ARG A 58 9.35 -3.90 -8.10
CA ARG A 58 10.66 -4.57 -8.12
C ARG A 58 11.66 -3.81 -7.26
N PHE A 59 11.73 -2.50 -7.41
CA PHE A 59 12.59 -1.63 -6.62
C PHE A 59 12.27 -1.75 -5.11
N TYR A 60 10.99 -1.64 -4.72
CA TYR A 60 10.56 -1.86 -3.32
C TYR A 60 11.02 -3.23 -2.77
N ARG A 61 10.86 -4.30 -3.56
CA ARG A 61 11.27 -5.64 -3.12
C ARG A 61 12.77 -5.73 -2.89
N GLU A 62 13.57 -5.04 -3.69
CA GLU A 62 15.03 -5.01 -3.60
C GLU A 62 15.57 -4.14 -2.46
N LEU A 63 14.75 -3.26 -1.88
CA LEU A 63 15.13 -2.47 -0.70
C LEU A 63 15.66 -3.37 0.42
N LYS A 64 16.77 -2.95 1.02
CA LYS A 64 17.37 -3.69 2.14
C LYS A 64 16.49 -3.55 3.38
N VAL A 65 16.35 -4.65 4.11
CA VAL A 65 15.66 -4.66 5.40
C VAL A 65 16.66 -4.27 6.48
N ASP A 66 16.37 -3.21 7.23
CA ASP A 66 17.14 -2.87 8.43
C ASP A 66 16.65 -3.72 9.62
N TRP A 67 17.45 -4.73 9.97
CA TRP A 67 17.16 -5.63 11.08
C TRP A 67 17.45 -5.02 12.45
N THR A 68 18.12 -3.87 12.52
CA THR A 68 18.40 -3.17 13.79
C THR A 68 17.17 -2.47 14.35
N ILE A 69 16.19 -2.18 13.50
CA ILE A 69 14.93 -1.54 13.88
C ILE A 69 14.08 -2.51 14.72
N PRO A 70 13.41 -2.06 15.81
CA PRO A 70 12.49 -2.91 16.57
C PRO A 70 11.34 -3.41 15.68
N PRO A 71 10.91 -4.69 15.80
CA PRO A 71 9.82 -5.21 14.98
C PRO A 71 8.47 -4.62 15.37
N ILE A 72 7.60 -4.45 14.37
CA ILE A 72 6.16 -4.32 14.63
C ILE A 72 5.63 -5.70 14.99
N LYS A 73 5.02 -5.82 16.16
CA LYS A 73 4.47 -7.08 16.65
C LYS A 73 3.00 -7.23 16.26
N ARG A 74 2.45 -8.43 16.43
CA ARG A 74 1.06 -8.72 16.05
C ARG A 74 0.06 -7.91 16.89
N GLU A 75 0.39 -7.67 18.15
CA GLU A 75 -0.40 -6.88 19.10
C GLU A 75 -0.42 -5.37 18.81
N ASP A 76 0.47 -4.88 17.96
CA ASP A 76 0.52 -3.48 17.57
C ASP A 76 -0.53 -3.13 16.49
N LEU A 77 -1.02 -4.14 15.78
CA LEU A 77 -1.95 -4.02 14.64
C LEU A 77 -3.36 -4.51 14.98
N PRO A 78 -4.39 -4.06 14.23
CA PRO A 78 -5.77 -4.51 14.44
C PRO A 78 -5.92 -6.03 14.36
N ASN A 79 -6.80 -6.59 15.19
CA ASN A 79 -6.93 -8.04 15.33
C ASN A 79 -7.40 -8.77 14.07
N GLU A 80 -7.93 -8.06 13.10
CA GLU A 80 -8.32 -8.62 11.83
C GLU A 80 -7.20 -8.75 10.81
N PHE A 81 -6.05 -8.13 11.04
CA PHE A 81 -4.90 -8.27 10.16
C PHE A 81 -4.38 -9.69 10.20
N SER A 82 -4.18 -10.26 9.00
CA SER A 82 -3.58 -11.58 8.86
C SER A 82 -2.12 -11.58 9.27
N LYS A 83 -1.59 -12.76 9.59
CA LYS A 83 -0.16 -12.92 9.90
C LYS A 83 0.74 -12.41 8.77
N LYS A 84 0.32 -12.60 7.51
CA LYS A 84 1.05 -12.11 6.32
C LYS A 84 1.01 -10.59 6.24
N ALA A 85 -0.15 -9.97 6.42
CA ALA A 85 -0.28 -8.51 6.47
C ALA A 85 0.56 -7.89 7.59
N CYS A 86 0.58 -8.48 8.78
CA CYS A 86 1.41 -7.98 9.88
C CYS A 86 2.90 -8.02 9.53
N LYS A 87 3.35 -9.12 8.90
CA LYS A 87 4.73 -9.24 8.40
C LYS A 87 5.04 -8.23 7.31
N LEU A 88 4.07 -7.94 6.42
CA LEU A 88 4.22 -6.92 5.39
C LEU A 88 4.45 -5.54 6.00
N VAL A 89 3.64 -5.13 6.99
CA VAL A 89 3.79 -3.84 7.69
C VAL A 89 5.16 -3.74 8.40
N ASP A 90 5.59 -4.80 9.11
CA ASP A 90 6.91 -4.84 9.75
C ASP A 90 8.05 -4.70 8.73
N LEU A 91 8.01 -5.49 7.66
CA LEU A 91 9.02 -5.42 6.60
C LEU A 91 9.01 -4.08 5.88
N PHE A 92 7.83 -3.52 5.64
CA PHE A 92 7.69 -2.19 5.05
C PHE A 92 8.44 -1.17 5.91
N ARG A 93 8.10 -1.03 7.19
CA ARG A 93 8.77 -0.08 8.09
C ARG A 93 10.29 -0.27 8.10
N ARG A 94 10.77 -1.51 8.22
CA ARG A 94 12.22 -1.82 8.24
C ARG A 94 12.93 -1.52 6.93
N LYS A 95 12.23 -1.57 5.80
CA LYS A 95 12.77 -1.19 4.48
C LYS A 95 12.77 0.32 4.29
N THR A 96 11.79 1.01 4.84
CA THR A 96 11.49 2.40 4.48
C THR A 96 11.97 3.45 5.46
N ILE A 97 12.34 3.05 6.69
CA ILE A 97 12.64 3.99 7.78
C ILE A 97 13.77 5.00 7.51
N ASN A 98 14.75 4.61 6.69
CA ASN A 98 15.93 5.41 6.40
C ASN A 98 15.91 5.97 4.97
N LEU A 99 14.77 5.87 4.29
CA LEU A 99 14.63 6.38 2.93
C LEU A 99 14.46 7.90 2.95
N ASN A 100 15.00 8.55 1.93
CA ASN A 100 14.83 9.97 1.64
C ASN A 100 13.69 10.22 0.64
N PHE A 101 12.82 9.24 0.45
CA PHE A 101 11.65 9.29 -0.42
C PHE A 101 10.51 8.49 0.20
N GLU A 102 9.29 8.72 -0.28
CA GLU A 102 8.11 8.05 0.22
C GLU A 102 7.81 6.80 -0.59
N CYS A 103 7.38 5.76 0.12
CA CYS A 103 6.80 4.57 -0.44
C CYS A 103 5.40 4.44 0.12
N MET A 104 4.44 4.01 -0.70
CA MET A 104 3.09 3.67 -0.28
C MET A 104 2.72 2.32 -0.87
N LEU A 105 2.13 1.45 -0.04
CA LEU A 105 1.53 0.20 -0.50
C LEU A 105 0.04 0.21 -0.20
N TYR A 106 -0.78 -0.17 -1.18
CA TYR A 106 -2.13 -0.66 -0.91
C TYR A 106 -2.09 -2.18 -0.87
N PHE A 107 -2.72 -2.80 0.12
CA PHE A 107 -2.72 -4.25 0.29
C PHE A 107 -4.03 -4.75 0.90
N ASP A 108 -4.33 -6.03 0.68
CA ASP A 108 -5.42 -6.70 1.37
C ASP A 108 -4.97 -7.11 2.78
N TYR A 109 -5.53 -6.50 3.82
CA TYR A 109 -5.09 -6.74 5.20
C TYR A 109 -5.50 -8.13 5.75
N LYS A 110 -6.45 -8.84 5.11
CA LYS A 110 -6.83 -10.23 5.45
C LYS A 110 -5.94 -11.27 4.77
N THR A 111 -5.25 -10.94 3.68
CA THR A 111 -4.38 -11.91 2.96
C THR A 111 -2.90 -11.54 2.97
N GLY A 112 -2.59 -10.25 3.12
CA GLY A 112 -1.25 -9.67 2.96
C GLY A 112 -0.83 -9.50 1.50
N GLU A 113 -1.75 -9.62 0.55
CA GLU A 113 -1.48 -9.41 -0.88
C GLU A 113 -1.34 -7.92 -1.18
N ILE A 114 -0.19 -7.50 -1.73
CA ILE A 114 0.03 -6.14 -2.21
C ILE A 114 -0.77 -5.95 -3.50
N ILE A 115 -1.47 -4.82 -3.62
CA ILE A 115 -2.32 -4.44 -4.75
C ILE A 115 -1.65 -3.32 -5.54
N TYR A 116 -1.23 -2.26 -4.85
CA TYR A 116 -0.45 -1.16 -5.42
C TYR A 116 0.83 -0.92 -4.63
N CYS A 117 1.84 -0.42 -5.32
CA CYS A 117 3.10 0.06 -4.78
C CYS A 117 3.41 1.34 -5.51
N PHE A 118 3.61 2.42 -4.76
CA PHE A 118 3.95 3.72 -5.29
C PHE A 118 5.20 4.23 -4.60
N ILE A 119 6.08 4.86 -5.37
CA ILE A 119 7.33 5.42 -4.87
C ILE A 119 7.51 6.79 -5.49
N GLY A 120 7.70 7.79 -4.64
CA GLY A 120 7.78 9.17 -5.10
C GLY A 120 8.55 10.08 -4.15
N GLU A 121 8.76 11.31 -4.60
CA GLU A 121 9.20 12.40 -3.73
C GLU A 121 8.13 12.69 -2.68
N GLU A 122 8.53 13.32 -1.57
CA GLU A 122 7.64 13.72 -0.47
C GLU A 122 6.43 14.50 -1.00
N ASP A 123 5.23 14.17 -0.49
CA ASP A 123 3.94 14.76 -0.90
C ASP A 123 3.56 14.57 -2.39
N CYS A 124 4.36 13.83 -3.17
CA CYS A 124 4.18 13.65 -4.62
C CYS A 124 3.70 12.25 -5.00
N VAL A 125 3.28 11.44 -4.03
CA VAL A 125 2.67 10.12 -4.27
C VAL A 125 1.20 10.31 -4.73
N GLU A 126 0.98 11.11 -5.77
CA GLU A 126 -0.32 11.26 -6.43
C GLU A 126 -0.60 10.03 -7.28
N ASN A 127 -1.67 9.29 -6.96
CA ASN A 127 -2.02 8.11 -7.73
C ASN A 127 -3.46 8.12 -8.18
N THR A 128 -3.64 7.95 -9.48
CA THR A 128 -4.93 7.53 -10.02
C THR A 128 -5.10 6.05 -9.67
N ILE A 129 -5.91 5.78 -8.66
CA ILE A 129 -6.27 4.42 -8.24
C ILE A 129 -7.51 3.98 -9.04
N ASP A 130 -7.46 2.80 -9.63
CA ASP A 130 -8.64 2.16 -10.19
C ASP A 130 -9.29 1.27 -9.12
N GLU A 131 -10.40 1.75 -8.54
CA GLU A 131 -11.14 1.05 -7.49
C GLU A 131 -11.63 -0.35 -7.93
N PHE A 132 -11.62 -0.67 -9.23
CA PHE A 132 -11.92 -2.03 -9.70
C PHE A 132 -11.01 -3.08 -9.06
N TYR A 133 -9.73 -2.77 -8.86
CA TYR A 133 -8.76 -3.70 -8.25
C TYR A 133 -9.00 -3.90 -6.75
N PHE A 134 -9.80 -3.05 -6.12
CA PHE A 134 -10.21 -3.19 -4.73
C PHE A 134 -11.44 -4.08 -4.55
N LYS A 135 -12.08 -4.51 -5.65
CA LYS A 135 -13.30 -5.32 -5.60
C LYS A 135 -13.06 -6.62 -4.84
N ASN A 136 -13.90 -6.87 -3.84
CA ASN A 136 -13.87 -8.05 -2.96
C ASN A 136 -12.59 -8.20 -2.11
N LYS A 137 -11.80 -7.13 -1.97
CA LYS A 137 -10.62 -7.10 -1.11
C LYS A 137 -10.88 -6.27 0.14
N HIS A 138 -10.06 -6.49 1.15
CA HIS A 138 -10.12 -5.74 2.41
C HIS A 138 -8.96 -4.76 2.45
N ILE A 139 -9.20 -3.51 2.05
CA ILE A 139 -8.10 -2.61 1.69
C ILE A 139 -7.54 -1.89 2.91
N ALA A 140 -6.22 -1.93 3.01
CA ALA A 140 -5.42 -1.04 3.84
C ALA A 140 -4.31 -0.41 2.99
N SER A 141 -3.90 0.81 3.34
CA SER A 141 -2.67 1.41 2.85
C SER A 141 -1.62 1.54 3.95
N ILE A 142 -0.35 1.53 3.57
CA ILE A 142 0.76 1.90 4.45
C ILE A 142 1.75 2.77 3.69
N HIS A 143 2.21 3.86 4.31
CA HIS A 143 3.33 4.65 3.79
C HIS A 143 4.31 5.06 4.89
N ASN A 144 5.47 5.54 4.48
CA ASN A 144 6.46 6.15 5.37
C ASN A 144 6.50 7.65 5.17
N HIS A 145 6.68 8.39 6.26
CA HIS A 145 7.15 9.78 6.19
C HIS A 145 8.68 9.76 6.21
N THR A 146 9.30 10.64 5.42
CA THR A 146 10.76 10.80 5.41
C THR A 146 11.24 11.56 6.66
N ASN A 147 12.54 11.51 6.96
CA ASN A 147 13.07 12.07 8.21
C ASN A 147 12.96 13.61 8.28
N ASN A 148 12.55 14.09 9.46
CA ASN A 148 12.52 15.48 9.98
C ASN A 148 11.20 16.28 9.86
N ASN A 149 10.12 15.68 9.38
CA ASN A 149 8.80 16.34 9.36
C ASN A 149 7.83 15.75 10.39
N LEU A 150 6.63 16.35 10.44
CA LEU A 150 5.53 15.94 11.31
C LEU A 150 5.23 14.45 11.11
N SER A 151 5.28 13.70 12.20
CA SER A 151 5.01 12.28 12.28
C SER A 151 3.52 11.91 12.40
N PRO A 152 2.62 12.73 12.99
CA PRO A 152 1.18 12.48 12.93
C PRO A 152 0.61 12.63 11.51
N PRO A 153 -0.54 12.00 11.24
CA PRO A 153 -1.27 12.19 9.98
C PRO A 153 -1.53 13.67 9.68
N SER A 154 -1.25 14.10 8.46
CA SER A 154 -1.66 15.39 7.93
C SER A 154 -3.14 15.36 7.50
N PRO A 155 -3.76 16.50 7.17
CA PRO A 155 -5.11 16.53 6.57
C PRO A 155 -5.22 15.66 5.31
N GLU A 156 -4.17 15.58 4.49
CA GLU A 156 -4.11 14.81 3.25
C GLU A 156 -4.21 13.30 3.53
N ASN A 157 -3.66 12.81 4.65
CA ASN A 157 -3.83 11.42 5.11
C ASN A 157 -5.27 11.06 5.53
N PHE A 158 -6.23 11.99 5.42
CA PHE A 158 -7.66 11.66 5.58
C PHE A 158 -8.37 11.50 4.25
N GLU A 159 -7.63 11.45 3.14
CA GLU A 159 -8.17 11.11 1.82
C GLU A 159 -8.72 9.68 1.77
N ILE A 160 -8.23 8.76 2.63
CA ILE A 160 -8.85 7.45 2.91
C ILE A 160 -10.36 7.54 3.13
N LEU A 161 -10.88 8.63 3.71
CA LEU A 161 -12.31 8.80 3.95
C LEU A 161 -13.12 8.87 2.64
N LYS A 162 -12.50 9.26 1.52
CA LYS A 162 -13.11 9.30 0.18
C LYS A 162 -12.91 7.99 -0.58
N ILE A 163 -11.81 7.27 -0.36
CA ILE A 163 -11.47 6.05 -1.10
C ILE A 163 -12.44 4.93 -0.71
N ARG A 164 -13.18 4.44 -1.70
CA ARG A 164 -14.20 3.43 -1.41
C ARG A 164 -13.56 2.09 -1.06
N ASN A 165 -14.00 1.52 0.07
CA ASN A 165 -13.59 0.21 0.59
C ASN A 165 -12.19 0.15 1.24
N GLU A 166 -11.50 1.29 1.37
CA GLU A 166 -10.33 1.39 2.24
C GLU A 166 -10.77 1.59 3.69
N GLU A 167 -10.31 0.72 4.57
CA GLU A 167 -10.69 0.74 5.99
C GLU A 167 -9.56 1.19 6.91
N TYR A 168 -8.30 1.07 6.46
CA TYR A 168 -7.12 1.37 7.24
C TYR A 168 -6.07 2.14 6.44
N GLU A 169 -5.55 3.22 7.03
CA GLU A 169 -4.33 3.87 6.57
C GLU A 169 -3.31 3.81 7.71
N LEU A 170 -2.12 3.30 7.40
CA LEU A 170 -1.02 3.16 8.35
C LEU A 170 0.10 4.12 7.96
N ILE A 171 0.49 5.00 8.88
CA ILE A 171 1.64 5.89 8.69
C ILE A 171 2.77 5.41 9.59
N SER A 172 3.87 5.00 8.97
CA SER A 172 5.05 4.52 9.68
C SER A 172 6.14 5.57 9.73
N THR A 173 6.71 5.77 10.92
CA THR A 173 7.87 6.63 11.15
C THR A 173 8.92 5.90 11.99
N GLN A 174 10.06 6.56 12.24
CA GLN A 174 11.15 5.99 13.04
C GLN A 174 10.66 5.54 14.42
N HIS A 175 9.85 6.38 15.06
CA HIS A 175 9.44 6.21 16.45
C HIS A 175 7.99 5.76 16.60
N ASN A 176 7.16 5.95 15.58
CA ASN A 176 5.72 5.79 15.71
C ASN A 176 5.12 4.93 14.58
N LEU A 177 4.02 4.29 14.90
CA LEU A 177 3.05 3.79 13.93
C LEU A 177 1.69 4.42 14.24
N TRP A 178 1.16 5.17 13.29
CA TRP A 178 -0.20 5.68 13.35
C TRP A 178 -1.12 4.78 12.55
N ILE A 179 -2.29 4.50 13.11
CA ILE A 179 -3.31 3.64 12.49
C ILE A 179 -4.61 4.42 12.48
N LEU A 180 -5.00 4.85 11.30
CA LEU A 180 -6.30 5.44 11.02
C LEU A 180 -7.25 4.32 10.57
N GLU A 181 -8.34 4.12 11.32
CA GLU A 181 -9.44 3.22 10.97
C GLU A 181 -10.65 4.06 10.55
N ALA A 182 -11.17 3.84 9.35
CA ALA A 182 -12.32 4.57 8.80
C ALA A 182 -13.37 3.60 8.24
N LYS A 183 -14.32 3.17 9.08
CA LYS A 183 -15.36 2.23 8.67
C LYS A 183 -16.61 2.96 8.20
N GLY A 184 -16.73 3.23 6.91
CA GLY A 184 -17.93 3.82 6.34
C GLY A 184 -17.77 4.34 4.91
N LYS A 185 -18.84 4.95 4.40
CA LYS A 185 -18.77 5.78 3.19
C LYS A 185 -19.00 7.20 3.62
N TYR A 186 -18.00 8.05 3.40
CA TYR A 186 -18.10 9.47 3.71
C TYR A 186 -18.29 10.24 2.40
N ASN A 187 -19.12 11.28 2.43
CA ASN A 187 -19.30 12.13 1.27
C ASN A 187 -18.22 13.22 1.24
N GLU A 188 -17.97 13.77 0.06
CA GLU A 188 -16.91 14.77 -0.16
C GLU A 188 -17.04 16.00 0.76
N LYS A 189 -18.26 16.46 1.01
CA LYS A 189 -18.51 17.60 1.92
C LYS A 189 -18.02 17.29 3.34
N PHE A 190 -18.39 16.14 3.88
CA PHE A 190 -17.94 15.71 5.21
C PHE A 190 -16.41 15.60 5.26
N VAL A 191 -15.79 14.96 4.25
CA VAL A 191 -14.33 14.78 4.24
C VAL A 191 -13.62 16.13 4.20
N LYS A 192 -14.09 17.05 3.36
CA LYS A 192 -13.54 18.41 3.30
C LYS A 192 -13.67 19.16 4.63
N GLU A 193 -14.86 19.14 5.25
CA GLU A 193 -15.07 19.76 6.57
C GLU A 193 -14.19 19.14 7.65
N PHE A 194 -13.96 17.83 7.58
CA PHE A 194 -13.08 17.10 8.49
C PHE A 194 -11.62 17.54 8.31
N GLN A 195 -11.12 17.53 7.06
CA GLN A 195 -9.77 17.99 6.71
C GLN A 195 -9.54 19.45 7.12
N ASP A 196 -10.50 20.35 6.87
CA ASP A 196 -10.44 21.75 7.30
C ASP A 196 -10.30 21.89 8.83
N ASN A 197 -10.95 21.03 9.60
CA ASN A 197 -10.83 21.02 11.07
C ASN A 197 -9.47 20.48 11.53
N ILE A 198 -8.91 19.47 10.85
CA ILE A 198 -7.54 19.00 11.11
C ILE A 198 -6.53 20.11 10.82
N THR A 199 -6.69 20.84 9.72
CA THR A 199 -5.86 22.01 9.37
C THR A 199 -5.92 23.09 10.46
N LYS A 200 -7.10 23.36 11.04
CA LYS A 200 -7.23 24.28 12.18
C LYS A 200 -6.47 23.79 13.41
N ILE A 201 -6.57 22.50 13.73
CA ILE A 201 -5.83 21.89 14.87
C ILE A 201 -4.33 22.02 14.67
N PHE A 202 -3.84 21.77 13.45
CA PHE A 202 -2.45 21.96 13.10
C PHE A 202 -2.00 23.42 13.32
N ASN A 203 -2.75 24.39 12.79
CA ASN A 203 -2.45 25.81 12.97
C ASN A 203 -2.46 26.26 14.43
N ILE A 204 -3.40 25.76 15.26
CA ILE A 204 -3.43 26.01 16.70
C ILE A 204 -2.16 25.47 17.38
N SER A 205 -1.72 24.28 16.98
CA SER A 205 -0.51 23.65 17.51
C SER A 205 0.74 24.48 17.17
N ILE A 206 0.82 25.03 15.94
CA ILE A 206 1.86 25.99 15.56
C ILE A 206 1.83 27.23 16.45
N MET A 207 0.66 27.84 16.66
CA MET A 207 0.53 29.05 17.49
C MET A 207 0.97 28.80 18.95
N ASN A 208 0.61 27.64 19.50
CA ASN A 208 1.01 27.26 20.86
C ASN A 208 2.52 27.01 20.99
N THR A 209 3.15 26.53 19.92
CA THR A 209 4.60 26.27 19.87
C THR A 209 5.39 27.55 19.62
N LYS A 210 4.90 28.50 18.80
CA LYS A 210 5.62 29.75 18.47
C LYS A 210 5.97 30.64 19.67
N ASN A 211 5.28 30.49 20.81
CA ASN A 211 5.59 31.22 22.04
C ASN A 211 6.79 30.66 22.84
N LYS A 212 7.35 29.54 22.39
CA LYS A 212 8.53 28.88 22.94
C LYS A 212 9.35 28.42 21.73
N GLU A 213 10.38 29.17 21.32
CA GLU A 213 11.32 28.84 20.23
C GLU A 213 10.90 27.67 19.31
N PHE A 214 10.40 27.97 18.10
CA PHE A 214 9.80 26.96 17.20
C PHE A 214 10.61 25.66 17.14
N ASN A 215 10.13 24.65 17.85
CA ASN A 215 10.74 23.34 17.97
C ASN A 215 9.82 22.32 17.28
N ILE A 216 10.31 21.69 16.22
CA ILE A 216 9.55 20.75 15.40
C ILE A 216 9.07 19.54 16.22
N ASP A 217 9.86 19.06 17.19
CA ASP A 217 9.51 17.94 18.06
C ASP A 217 8.38 18.31 19.04
N GLU A 218 8.39 19.55 19.56
CA GLU A 218 7.31 20.05 20.42
C GLU A 218 6.01 20.24 19.62
N LEU A 219 6.12 20.73 18.37
CA LEU A 219 4.99 20.86 17.46
C LEU A 219 4.38 19.49 17.14
N ASP A 220 5.23 18.52 16.78
CA ASP A 220 4.85 17.14 16.46
C ASP A 220 4.02 16.50 17.58
N LYS A 221 4.56 16.58 18.79
CA LYS A 221 3.93 16.06 20.00
C LYS A 221 2.60 16.75 20.29
N THR A 222 2.57 18.08 20.23
CA THR A 222 1.38 18.88 20.53
C THR A 222 0.27 18.60 19.52
N TYR A 223 0.61 18.62 18.23
CA TYR A 223 -0.32 18.33 17.14
C TYR A 223 -0.88 16.91 17.26
N GLY A 224 -0.02 15.90 17.44
CA GLY A 224 -0.44 14.51 17.59
C GLY A 224 -1.39 14.29 18.77
N GLN A 225 -1.16 14.95 19.91
CA GLN A 225 -2.05 14.87 21.08
C GLN A 225 -3.42 15.49 20.83
N TYR A 226 -3.46 16.67 20.19
CA TYR A 226 -4.72 17.32 19.85
C TYR A 226 -5.51 16.54 18.81
N LEU A 227 -4.82 15.97 17.82
CA LEU A 227 -5.42 15.14 16.80
C LEU A 227 -6.10 13.90 17.40
N LEU A 228 -5.40 13.16 18.27
CA LEU A 228 -5.96 11.99 18.97
C LEU A 228 -7.22 12.38 19.76
N LYS A 229 -7.15 13.48 20.54
CA LYS A 229 -8.29 13.94 21.33
C LYS A 229 -9.47 14.32 20.45
N PHE A 230 -9.25 15.00 19.33
CA PHE A 230 -10.31 15.37 18.40
C PHE A 230 -11.02 14.14 17.83
N ILE A 231 -10.25 13.20 17.28
CA ILE A 231 -10.80 12.02 16.60
C ILE A 231 -11.50 11.07 17.58
N TYR A 232 -10.94 10.82 18.76
CA TYR A 232 -11.60 9.97 19.76
C TYR A 232 -12.87 10.57 20.35
N ASN A 233 -13.00 11.91 20.37
CA ASN A 233 -14.21 12.58 20.87
C ASN A 233 -15.33 12.66 19.82
N GLU A 234 -14.98 12.58 18.54
CA GLU A 234 -15.96 12.53 17.46
C GLU A 234 -16.71 11.19 17.47
N LYS A 235 -18.05 11.24 17.44
CA LYS A 235 -18.91 10.03 17.45
C LYS A 235 -18.91 9.24 16.13
N ASN A 236 -18.01 9.57 15.21
CA ASN A 236 -17.93 8.96 13.90
C ASN A 236 -17.25 7.59 13.98
N LYS A 237 -17.43 6.73 12.97
CA LYS A 237 -16.72 5.44 12.87
C LYS A 237 -15.24 5.60 12.45
N ILE A 238 -14.63 6.71 12.85
CA ILE A 238 -13.23 7.05 12.60
C ILE A 238 -12.49 6.86 13.92
N LYS A 239 -11.34 6.18 13.89
CA LYS A 239 -10.48 6.03 15.05
C LYS A 239 -9.04 6.26 14.63
N LEU A 240 -8.28 6.93 15.49
CA LEU A 240 -6.85 7.10 15.30
C LEU A 240 -6.12 6.51 16.50
N THR A 241 -5.19 5.60 16.25
CA THR A 241 -4.35 5.00 17.29
C THR A 241 -2.89 5.33 17.01
N LYS A 242 -2.12 5.59 18.07
CA LYS A 242 -0.67 5.76 18.03
C LYS A 242 0.02 4.60 18.77
N LYS A 243 1.06 4.04 18.17
CA LYS A 243 2.00 3.09 18.81
C LYS A 243 3.40 3.69 18.82
N GLU A 244 4.09 3.59 19.94
CA GLU A 244 5.46 4.09 20.13
C GLU A 244 6.41 2.89 20.26
N PHE A 245 7.63 3.01 19.70
CA PHE A 245 8.64 1.96 19.67
C PHE A 245 9.94 2.34 20.38
#